data_AF-A0A4R0YXB2-F1
#
_entry.id   AF-A0A4R0YXB2-F1
#
_cell.length_a   1.000
_cell.length_b   1.000
_cell.length_c   1.000
_cell.angle_alpha   90.00
_cell.angle_beta   90.00
_cell.angle_gamma   90.00
#
_symmetry.space_group_name_H-M   'P 1'
#
loop_
_entity.id
_entity.type
_entity.pdbx_description
1 polymer ?
#
loop_
_entity_poly.entity_id
_entity_poly.type
_entity_poly.pdbx_seq_one_letter_code
_entity_poly.pdbx_strand_id
1 'polypeptide(L)'
;MNIRPATAEELRSTLKEIARRPSTGDGDDAHIQRACLLLRRYLQGAAPASVSSCMPEIVWHYLSDADIRRKDQVFATAQTDALLGALVEWEGEEFS
;
A
#
# COMPACT_ATOMS: atom_id res chain seq x y z
N MET A 1 5.15 10.64 2.45
CA MET A 1 5.24 9.18 2.29
C MET A 1 6.44 8.59 3.01
N ASN A 2 6.19 7.81 4.07
CA ASN A 2 7.21 7.08 4.82
C ASN A 2 7.42 5.68 4.23
N ILE A 3 8.55 5.42 3.58
CA ILE A 3 8.84 4.12 2.93
C ILE A 3 9.38 3.07 3.91
N ARG A 4 9.63 3.46 5.17
CA ARG A 4 10.14 2.58 6.23
C ARG A 4 9.26 2.69 7.48
N PRO A 5 8.00 2.27 7.41
CA PRO A 5 7.14 2.24 8.59
C PRO A 5 7.71 1.31 9.66
N ALA A 6 7.77 1.79 10.90
CA ALA A 6 8.21 1.04 12.07
C ALA A 6 7.04 0.34 12.78
N THR A 7 5.81 0.77 12.52
CA THR A 7 4.58 0.24 13.13
C THR A 7 3.53 -0.10 12.06
N ALA A 8 2.55 -0.94 12.42
CA ALA A 8 1.42 -1.25 11.55
C ALA A 8 0.59 0.01 11.24
N GLU A 9 0.43 0.91 12.20
CA GLU A 9 -0.23 2.21 12.01
C GLU A 9 0.48 3.09 10.97
N GLU A 10 1.80 3.22 11.06
CA GLU A 10 2.60 3.97 10.09
C GLU A 10 2.49 3.37 8.68
N LEU A 11 2.45 2.04 8.60
CA LEU A 11 2.27 1.34 7.33
C LEU A 11 0.88 1.62 6.75
N ARG A 12 -0.19 1.49 7.54
CA ARG A 12 -1.55 1.82 7.10
C ARG A 12 -1.67 3.27 6.64
N SER A 13 -1.09 4.21 7.39
CA SER A 13 -1.06 5.63 7.02
C SER A 13 -0.35 5.84 5.69
N THR A 14 0.80 5.21 5.50
CA THR A 14 1.56 5.25 4.23
C THR A 14 0.75 4.68 3.07
N LEU A 15 0.09 3.54 3.25
CA LEU A 15 -0.74 2.90 2.22
C LEU A 15 -1.96 3.77 1.86
N LYS A 16 -2.62 4.38 2.87
CA LYS A 16 -3.71 5.35 2.66
C LYS A 16 -3.21 6.58 1.88
N GLU A 17 -2.01 7.08 2.16
CA GLU A 17 -1.38 8.19 1.42
C GLU A 17 -1.11 7.82 -0.04
N ILE A 18 -0.55 6.63 -0.29
CA ILE A 18 -0.31 6.12 -1.65
C ILE A 18 -1.63 6.01 -2.42
N ALA A 19 -2.63 5.36 -1.80
CA ALA A 19 -3.88 5.01 -2.44
C ALA A 19 -4.78 6.21 -2.76
N ARG A 20 -4.68 7.29 -1.98
CA ARG A 20 -5.46 8.53 -2.17
C ARG A 20 -4.78 9.54 -3.08
N ARG A 21 -3.55 9.29 -3.51
CA ARG A 21 -2.81 10.25 -4.32
C ARG A 21 -3.39 10.24 -5.75
N PRO A 22 -3.94 11.35 -6.23
CA PRO A 22 -4.46 11.40 -7.59
C PRO A 22 -3.30 11.28 -8.58
N SER A 23 -3.46 10.42 -9.60
CA SER A 23 -2.59 10.37 -10.77
C SER A 23 -2.79 11.64 -11.60
N THR A 24 -2.12 12.73 -11.22
CA THR A 24 -2.22 14.03 -11.90
C THR A 24 -1.34 14.13 -13.16
N GLY A 25 -0.71 13.03 -13.59
CA GLY A 25 0.04 12.90 -14.83
C GLY A 25 1.16 11.84 -14.75
N ASP A 26 1.81 11.57 -15.88
CA ASP A 26 2.83 10.51 -16.04
C ASP A 26 3.98 10.55 -14.99
N GLY A 27 4.34 11.75 -14.51
CA GLY A 27 5.39 11.93 -13.52
C GLY A 27 5.01 11.47 -12.11
N ASP A 28 3.73 11.60 -11.73
CA ASP A 28 3.26 11.16 -10.41
C ASP A 28 3.12 9.64 -10.34
N ASP A 29 2.75 9.00 -11.44
CA ASP A 29 2.63 7.53 -11.53
C ASP A 29 3.97 6.82 -11.34
N ALA A 30 5.04 7.37 -11.91
CA ALA A 30 6.39 6.83 -11.72
C ALA A 30 6.83 6.92 -10.24
N HIS A 31 6.46 8.00 -9.54
CA HIS A 31 6.74 8.15 -8.11
C HIS A 31 5.95 7.17 -7.26
N ILE A 32 4.66 6.97 -7.55
CA ILE A 32 3.80 6.01 -6.87
C ILE A 32 4.33 4.59 -7.07
N GLN A 33 4.66 4.21 -8.31
CA GLN A 33 5.22 2.89 -8.61
C GLN A 33 6.54 2.66 -7.85
N ARG A 34 7.44 3.64 -7.86
CA ARG A 34 8.71 3.56 -7.12
C ARG A 34 8.48 3.41 -5.61
N ALA A 35 7.52 4.15 -5.06
CA ALA A 35 7.17 4.05 -3.65
C ALA A 35 6.65 2.64 -3.29
N CYS A 36 5.73 2.09 -4.08
CA CYS A 36 5.21 0.74 -3.89
C CYS A 36 6.34 -0.31 -3.89
N LEU A 37 7.26 -0.22 -4.85
CA LEU A 37 8.40 -1.13 -4.96
C LEU A 37 9.36 -1.03 -3.76
N LEU A 38 9.70 0.18 -3.33
CA LEU A 38 10.60 0.38 -2.20
C LEU A 38 9.97 -0.08 -0.89
N LEU A 39 8.68 0.20 -0.68
CA LEU A 39 7.93 -0.22 0.49
C LEU A 39 7.84 -1.75 0.54
N ARG A 40 7.50 -2.41 -0.57
CA ARG A 40 7.50 -3.88 -0.68
C ARG A 40 8.85 -4.48 -0.30
N ARG A 41 9.95 -3.95 -0.86
CA ARG A 41 11.31 -4.44 -0.58
C ARG A 41 11.67 -4.29 0.89
N TYR A 42 11.28 -3.18 1.51
CA TYR A 42 11.46 -2.99 2.95
C TYR A 42 10.69 -4.03 3.77
N LEU A 43 9.40 -4.24 3.46
CA LEU A 43 8.54 -5.21 4.14
C LEU A 43 9.04 -6.66 4.02
N GLN A 44 9.72 -7.01 2.93
CA GLN A 44 10.25 -8.35 2.70
C GLN A 44 11.57 -8.65 3.44
N GLY A 45 12.32 -7.64 3.89
CA GLY A 45 13.70 -7.87 4.36
C GLY A 45 14.17 -7.08 5.56
N ALA A 46 13.53 -5.98 5.91
CA ALA A 46 14.01 -5.08 6.98
C ALA A 46 12.90 -4.56 7.90
N ALA A 47 11.63 -4.77 7.56
CA ALA A 47 10.53 -4.37 8.43
C ALA A 47 10.51 -5.23 9.71
N PRO A 48 10.12 -4.64 10.86
CA PRO A 48 9.84 -5.41 12.06
C PRO A 48 8.78 -6.47 11.79
N ALA A 49 8.92 -7.66 12.39
CA ALA A 49 7.98 -8.76 12.21
C ALA A 49 6.53 -8.35 12.54
N SER A 50 6.34 -7.49 13.55
CA SER A 50 5.05 -6.93 13.96
C SER A 50 4.34 -6.13 12.87
N VAL A 51 5.07 -5.60 11.89
CA VAL A 51 4.51 -4.85 10.76
C VAL A 51 4.10 -5.80 9.64
N SER A 52 4.90 -6.83 9.37
CA SER A 52 4.71 -7.73 8.22
C SER A 52 3.87 -8.96 8.51
N SER A 53 3.81 -9.45 9.76
CA SER A 53 3.16 -10.72 10.11
C SER A 53 1.64 -10.65 10.11
N CYS A 54 1.08 -9.48 10.41
CA CYS A 54 -0.36 -9.27 10.55
C CYS A 54 -0.95 -8.55 9.33
N MET A 55 -0.17 -8.41 8.26
CA MET A 55 -0.54 -7.58 7.12
C MET A 55 -1.51 -8.33 6.21
N PRO A 56 -2.65 -7.71 5.83
CA PRO A 56 -3.59 -8.31 4.88
C PRO A 56 -2.93 -8.62 3.53
N GLU A 57 -3.31 -9.75 2.91
CA GLU A 57 -2.74 -10.20 1.64
C GLU A 57 -2.89 -9.16 0.52
N ILE A 58 -4.01 -8.43 0.52
CA ILE A 58 -4.29 -7.36 -0.46
C ILE A 58 -3.22 -6.27 -0.47
N VAL A 59 -2.50 -6.04 0.64
CA VAL A 59 -1.37 -5.09 0.66
C VAL A 59 -0.24 -5.59 -0.23
N TRP A 60 0.07 -6.89 -0.22
CA TRP A 60 1.09 -7.46 -1.09
C TRP A 60 0.72 -7.35 -2.56
N HIS A 61 -0.54 -7.65 -2.89
CA HIS A 61 -1.09 -7.50 -4.25
C HIS A 61 -1.02 -6.04 -4.70
N TYR A 62 -1.50 -5.13 -3.85
CA TYR A 62 -1.46 -3.70 -4.14
C TYR A 62 -0.03 -3.17 -4.34
N LEU A 63 0.94 -3.58 -3.53
CA LEU A 63 2.32 -3.12 -3.75
C LEU A 63 2.97 -3.73 -5.00
N SER A 64 2.55 -4.93 -5.39
CA SER A 64 3.11 -5.66 -6.54
C SER A 64 2.53 -5.19 -7.87
N ASP A 65 1.24 -4.89 -7.92
CA ASP A 65 0.49 -4.63 -9.15
C ASP A 65 0.49 -3.15 -9.55
N ALA A 66 1.43 -2.35 -9.04
CA ALA A 66 1.49 -0.91 -9.29
C ALA A 66 1.63 -0.58 -10.79
N ASP A 67 2.31 -1.43 -11.57
CA ASP A 67 2.43 -1.24 -13.02
C ASP A 67 1.15 -1.65 -13.78
N ILE A 68 0.37 -2.59 -13.25
CA ILE A 68 -0.93 -3.02 -13.79
C ILE A 68 -1.95 -1.91 -13.56
N ARG A 69 -2.03 -1.37 -12.32
CA ARG A 69 -2.91 -0.23 -12.00
C ARG A 69 -2.66 0.98 -12.90
N ARG A 70 -1.40 1.23 -13.29
CA ARG A 70 -1.09 2.30 -14.24
C ARG A 70 -1.67 2.07 -15.64
N LYS A 71 -1.80 0.82 -16.06
CA LYS A 71 -2.25 0.45 -17.42
C LYS A 71 -3.77 0.26 -17.51
N ASP A 72 -4.42 -0.06 -16.39
CA ASP A 72 -5.85 -0.36 -16.32
C ASP A 72 -6.50 0.42 -15.17
N GLN A 73 -7.23 1.47 -15.54
CA GLN A 73 -7.90 2.36 -14.60
C GLN A 73 -9.04 1.67 -13.82
N VAL A 74 -9.75 0.73 -14.45
CA VAL A 74 -10.85 0.00 -13.79
C VAL A 74 -10.28 -0.92 -12.72
N PHE A 75 -9.21 -1.65 -13.07
CA PHE A 75 -8.46 -2.45 -12.12
C PHE A 75 -7.86 -1.59 -10.99
N ALA A 76 -7.31 -0.42 -11.32
CA ALA A 76 -6.76 0.51 -10.34
C ALA A 76 -7.79 0.97 -9.31
N THR A 77 -8.98 1.35 -9.76
CA THR A 77 -10.09 1.75 -8.89
C THR A 77 -10.51 0.59 -7.99
N ALA A 78 -10.82 -0.58 -8.57
CA ALA A 78 -11.26 -1.75 -7.80
C ALA A 78 -10.21 -2.19 -6.74
N GLN A 79 -8.93 -2.21 -7.12
CA GLN A 79 -7.87 -2.62 -6.19
C GLN A 79 -7.59 -1.56 -5.11
N THR A 80 -7.78 -0.27 -5.42
CA THR A 80 -7.68 0.83 -4.45
C THR A 80 -8.81 0.78 -3.43
N ASP A 81 -10.04 0.56 -3.88
CA ASP A 81 -11.20 0.43 -2.98
C ASP A 81 -11.05 -0.81 -2.08
N ALA A 82 -10.62 -1.95 -2.65
CA ALA A 82 -10.34 -3.16 -1.88
C ALA A 82 -9.23 -2.96 -0.83
N LEU A 83 -8.13 -2.28 -1.19
CA LEU A 83 -7.09 -1.93 -0.23
C LEU A 83 -7.65 -1.06 0.90
N LEU A 84 -8.34 0.03 0.56
CA LEU A 84 -8.84 0.97 1.57
C LEU A 84 -9.84 0.30 2.53
N GLY A 85 -10.70 -0.58 2.03
CA GLY A 85 -11.60 -1.41 2.87
C GLY A 85 -10.82 -2.30 3.84
N ALA A 86 -9.86 -3.08 3.33
CA ALA A 86 -9.05 -3.96 4.16
C ALA A 86 -8.20 -3.22 5.20
N LEU A 87 -7.72 -2.01 4.91
CA LEU A 87 -6.98 -1.20 5.89
C LEU A 87 -7.89 -0.71 7.02
N VAL A 88 -9.18 -0.49 6.77
CA VAL A 88 -10.16 -0.13 7.81
C VAL A 88 -10.49 -1.35 8.66
N GLU A 89 -10.72 -2.51 8.05
CA GLU A 89 -10.97 -3.76 8.78
C GLU A 89 -9.79 -4.13 9.68
N TRP A 90 -8.57 -4.10 9.12
CA TRP A 90 -7.35 -4.39 9.88
C TRP A 90 -7.14 -3.44 11.07
N GLU A 91 -7.51 -2.17 10.91
CA GLU A 91 -7.47 -1.19 12.00
C GLU A 91 -8.48 -1.52 13.11
N GLY A 92 -9.66 -2.09 12.77
CA GLY A 92 -10.68 -2.48 13.76
C GLY A 92 -10.36 -3.77 14.51
N GLU A 93 -9.64 -4.71 13.89
CA GLU A 93 -9.24 -5.97 14.50
C GLU A 93 -8.18 -5.81 15.61
N GLU A 94 -7.34 -4.77 15.56
CA GLU A 94 -6.32 -4.51 16.61
C GLU A 94 -6.92 -4.01 17.94
N PHE A 95 -8.19 -3.58 17.95
CA PHE A 95 -8.89 -3.09 19.14
C PHE A 95 -10.00 -4.04 19.65
N SER A 96 -10.12 -5.23 19.06
CA SER A 96 -11.09 -6.28 19.44
C SER A 96 -10.43 -7.39 20.25
#